data_AF-A0A968PFJ1-F1
#
_entry.id   AF-A0A968PFJ1-F1
#
_cell.length_a   1.000
_cell.length_b   1.000
_cell.length_c   1.000
_cell.angle_alpha   90.00
_cell.angle_beta   90.00
_cell.angle_gamma   90.00
#
_symmetry.space_group_name_H-M   'P 1'
#
loop_
_entity.id
_entity.type
_entity.pdbx_description
1 polymer ?
#
loop_
_entity_poly.entity_id
_entity_poly.type
_entity_poly.pdbx_seq_one_letter_code
_entity_poly.pdbx_strand_id
1 'polypeptide(L)'
;MFREGAASLALATQGKASGFVHQLLEPRPGGKFTISGSVRVQGRFEQVQIAVQCFDGNWQQVQWKTVFTPSRSTGDWQSFSAPVTLTNSTVYALLGLSLTGDGTVWLDEVNAASGSNGRAAVEAESTGGRNQARSANSGTAPGSITTAKQLRMLPVMVRADDARLRYVGRFQRLDNGAMRCAWSHSSLVMNVRGSAVNVQVGDGGQNRLQVFIDHQPGKIIELQNGTHWYNLAENLSTDRTHRVEVIRITEALFGELTFGGVQLAEGGLLEAVQPLSRRIEIIGDSISAGYGNEAASQNDKFSPLTQNAALTYGSIASRALGAEVHCIAWSGKLLWPNNTLTEIYDQVLPNQKDVVWNPAQAGWSPDVIVINLGTNDFAGGNPDEEDGCGPTLILSAGFADNIHRRRFTQPSARCSVMHFRPARTH
;
A
#
# COMPACT_ATOMS: atom_id res chain seq x y z
N MET A 1 2.18 28.85 7.28
CA MET A 1 0.78 29.23 7.02
C MET A 1 0.66 29.41 5.52
N PHE A 2 -0.31 28.73 4.90
CA PHE A 2 -0.60 28.76 3.45
C PHE A 2 -1.13 30.13 2.99
N ARG A 3 -1.17 30.36 1.68
CA ARG A 3 -1.71 31.59 1.08
C ARG A 3 -3.22 31.49 0.86
N GLU A 4 -3.71 30.35 0.35
CA GLU A 4 -5.13 30.07 0.08
C GLU A 4 -5.41 28.56 0.29
N GLY A 5 -6.47 28.15 0.98
CA GLY A 5 -6.49 26.79 1.56
C GLY A 5 -7.26 25.69 0.84
N ALA A 6 -7.56 25.77 -0.45
CA ALA A 6 -8.20 24.64 -1.17
C ALA A 6 -7.22 23.70 -1.92
N ALA A 7 -5.96 24.08 -2.16
CA ALA A 7 -4.98 23.34 -2.99
C ALA A 7 -3.53 23.41 -2.48
N SER A 8 -3.38 23.50 -1.16
CA SER A 8 -2.13 23.59 -0.43
C SER A 8 -1.50 22.22 -0.13
N LEU A 9 -0.18 22.10 -0.13
CA LEU A 9 0.57 20.87 0.20
C LEU A 9 1.81 21.22 1.03
N ALA A 10 2.14 20.45 2.06
CA ALA A 10 3.35 20.63 2.85
C ALA A 10 4.17 19.34 2.94
N LEU A 11 5.45 19.38 2.62
CA LEU A 11 6.37 18.25 2.78
C LEU A 11 7.43 18.62 3.81
N ALA A 12 7.63 17.77 4.83
CA ALA A 12 8.60 18.02 5.89
C ALA A 12 9.55 16.83 6.11
N THR A 13 10.82 17.14 6.37
CA THR A 13 11.86 16.16 6.69
C THR A 13 12.73 16.68 7.82
N GLN A 14 13.31 15.77 8.61
CA GLN A 14 14.37 16.09 9.55
C GLN A 14 15.69 15.42 9.17
N GLY A 15 16.80 16.10 9.47
CA GLY A 15 18.14 15.58 9.23
C GLY A 15 18.44 15.38 7.73
N LYS A 16 19.16 14.31 7.39
CA LYS A 16 19.50 13.97 6.00
C LYS A 16 18.48 13.01 5.39
N ALA A 17 17.21 13.42 5.37
CA ALA A 17 16.13 12.64 4.78
C ALA A 17 15.72 13.21 3.41
N SER A 18 15.01 12.38 2.63
CA SER A 18 14.39 12.79 1.36
C SER A 18 12.90 12.50 1.41
N GLY A 19 12.12 13.45 0.91
CA GLY A 19 10.68 13.35 0.79
C GLY A 19 10.24 13.52 -0.65
N PHE A 20 9.17 12.83 -1.02
CA PHE A 20 8.51 13.03 -2.29
C PHE A 20 6.99 12.96 -2.12
N VAL A 21 6.28 13.90 -2.71
CA VAL A 21 4.83 13.88 -2.81
C VAL A 21 4.41 14.23 -4.22
N HIS A 22 3.37 13.57 -4.72
CA HIS A 22 2.87 13.84 -6.06
C HIS A 22 1.36 13.71 -6.16
N GLN A 23 0.84 14.31 -7.22
CA GLN A 23 -0.52 14.11 -7.71
C GLN A 23 -0.49 13.75 -9.19
N LEU A 24 -1.46 12.93 -9.61
CA LEU A 24 -1.68 12.60 -11.01
C LEU A 24 -2.26 13.83 -11.73
N LEU A 25 -1.69 14.17 -12.88
CA LEU A 25 -2.28 15.11 -13.82
C LEU A 25 -3.21 14.34 -14.78
N GLU A 26 -4.11 15.04 -15.46
CA GLU A 26 -4.86 14.48 -16.60
C GLU A 26 -4.21 14.92 -17.92
N PRO A 27 -3.04 14.38 -18.29
CA PRO A 27 -2.37 14.77 -19.52
C PRO A 27 -3.09 14.24 -20.75
N ARG A 28 -3.00 14.98 -21.86
CA ARG A 28 -3.15 14.42 -23.20
C ARG A 28 -1.75 14.13 -23.76
N PRO A 29 -1.47 12.95 -24.36
CA PRO A 29 -0.20 12.69 -25.04
C PRO A 29 0.12 13.81 -26.04
N GLY A 30 1.37 14.30 -26.04
CA GLY A 30 1.77 15.45 -26.87
C GLY A 30 1.20 16.81 -26.43
N GLY A 31 0.44 16.84 -25.33
CA GLY A 31 -0.22 18.02 -24.80
C GLY A 31 0.75 19.10 -24.31
N LYS A 32 0.31 20.35 -24.43
CA LYS A 32 1.01 21.53 -23.90
C LYS A 32 0.13 22.24 -22.90
N PHE A 33 0.70 22.56 -21.74
CA PHE A 33 0.01 23.28 -20.68
C PHE A 33 1.02 24.06 -19.85
N THR A 34 0.54 25.01 -19.07
CA THR A 34 1.36 25.78 -18.14
C THR A 34 1.06 25.31 -16.74
N ILE A 35 2.12 25.03 -15.97
CA ILE A 35 2.00 24.80 -14.53
C ILE A 35 2.46 26.05 -13.81
N SER A 36 1.61 26.56 -12.92
CA SER A 36 1.94 27.67 -12.02
C SER A 36 1.58 27.34 -10.58
N GLY A 37 2.17 28.08 -9.65
CA GLY A 37 1.84 28.01 -8.23
C GLY A 37 2.78 28.85 -7.39
N SER A 38 2.67 28.70 -6.08
CA SER A 38 3.48 29.39 -5.08
C SER A 38 4.16 28.36 -4.18
N VAL A 39 5.43 28.56 -3.85
CA VAL A 39 6.20 27.65 -2.99
C VAL A 39 6.96 28.42 -1.93
N ARG A 40 6.96 27.89 -0.70
CA ARG A 40 7.71 28.43 0.42
C ARG A 40 8.60 27.36 1.00
N VAL A 41 9.79 27.76 1.42
CA VAL A 41 10.81 26.87 1.97
C VAL A 41 11.24 27.42 3.33
N GLN A 42 11.32 26.55 4.34
CA GLN A 42 11.86 26.85 5.66
C GLN A 42 12.74 25.71 6.12
N GLY A 43 14.03 25.98 6.34
CA GLY A 43 15.02 24.98 6.72
C GLY A 43 16.29 25.07 5.89
N ARG A 44 17.04 23.96 5.86
CA ARG A 44 18.32 23.78 5.16
C ARG A 44 18.20 22.60 4.21
N PHE A 45 18.20 22.87 2.92
CA PHE A 45 18.00 21.86 1.90
C PHE A 45 19.22 21.71 1.01
N GLU A 46 19.55 20.48 0.66
CA GLU A 46 20.45 20.14 -0.44
C GLU A 46 19.72 20.34 -1.77
N GLN A 47 18.46 19.91 -1.83
CA GLN A 47 17.62 20.00 -3.01
C GLN A 47 16.17 20.26 -2.63
N VAL A 48 15.49 21.13 -3.38
CA VAL A 48 14.03 21.27 -3.42
C VAL A 48 13.65 21.44 -4.87
N GLN A 49 12.65 20.69 -5.35
CA GLN A 49 12.28 20.73 -6.76
C GLN A 49 10.80 20.43 -6.95
N ILE A 50 10.19 21.19 -7.86
CA ILE A 50 8.87 20.90 -8.42
C ILE A 50 9.11 20.38 -9.84
N ALA A 51 8.59 19.20 -10.15
CA ALA A 51 8.81 18.55 -11.44
C ALA A 51 7.56 17.84 -11.95
N VAL A 52 7.46 17.70 -13.27
CA VAL A 52 6.54 16.78 -13.93
C VAL A 52 7.31 15.54 -14.33
N GLN A 53 6.86 14.38 -13.85
CA GLN A 53 7.37 13.07 -14.25
C GLN A 53 6.38 12.46 -15.22
N CYS A 54 6.86 11.97 -16.36
CA CYS A 54 6.01 11.36 -17.38
C CYS A 54 6.40 9.91 -17.55
N PHE A 55 5.40 9.05 -17.67
CA PHE A 55 5.57 7.61 -17.85
C PHE A 55 4.75 7.13 -19.06
N ASP A 56 5.23 6.06 -19.68
CA ASP A 56 4.45 5.31 -20.68
C ASP A 56 3.42 4.37 -20.01
N GLY A 57 2.69 3.60 -20.82
CA GLY A 57 1.70 2.64 -20.34
C GLY A 57 2.28 1.49 -19.50
N ASN A 58 3.61 1.29 -19.54
CA ASN A 58 4.32 0.29 -18.75
C ASN A 58 5.00 0.91 -17.51
N TRP A 59 4.67 2.15 -17.15
CA TRP A 59 5.30 2.91 -16.06
C TRP A 59 6.82 3.10 -16.23
N GLN A 60 7.35 3.03 -17.46
CA GLN A 60 8.72 3.44 -17.74
C GLN A 60 8.78 4.96 -17.87
N GLN A 61 9.74 5.59 -17.19
CA GLN A 61 9.87 7.06 -17.21
C GLN A 61 10.34 7.51 -18.60
N VAL A 62 9.49 8.26 -19.30
CA VAL A 62 9.79 8.79 -20.65
C VAL A 62 10.27 10.23 -20.62
N GLN A 63 9.96 10.98 -19.55
CA GLN A 63 10.41 12.37 -19.40
C GLN A 63 10.44 12.77 -17.93
N TRP A 64 11.46 13.54 -17.55
CA TRP A 64 11.51 14.30 -16.31
C TRP A 64 11.65 15.78 -16.65
N LYS A 65 10.71 16.62 -16.22
CA LYS A 65 10.74 18.06 -16.46
C LYS A 65 10.72 18.82 -15.14
N THR A 66 11.84 19.43 -14.78
CA THR A 66 11.86 20.45 -13.72
C THR A 66 10.99 21.63 -14.13
N VAL A 67 9.98 21.93 -13.31
CA VAL A 67 9.09 23.09 -13.44
C VAL A 67 9.68 24.27 -12.70
N PHE A 68 10.14 24.04 -11.47
CA PHE A 68 10.71 25.09 -10.63
C PHE A 68 11.69 24.52 -9.61
N THR A 69 12.75 25.27 -9.32
CA THR A 69 13.71 24.98 -8.24
C THR A 69 13.70 26.19 -7.30
N PRO A 70 13.01 26.11 -6.15
CA PRO A 70 12.95 27.22 -5.21
C PRO A 70 14.34 27.60 -4.70
N SER A 71 14.52 28.87 -4.33
CA SER A 71 15.66 29.23 -3.50
C SER A 71 15.68 28.37 -2.24
N ARG A 72 16.85 27.81 -1.93
CA ARG A 72 17.08 26.97 -0.75
C ARG A 72 17.21 27.78 0.54
N SER A 73 17.22 29.11 0.45
CA SER A 73 17.18 30.01 1.60
C SER A 73 15.78 30.03 2.21
N THR A 74 15.70 29.90 3.54
CA THR A 74 14.44 30.16 4.25
C THR A 74 13.93 31.55 3.91
N GLY A 75 12.66 31.68 3.55
CA GLY A 75 12.13 32.97 3.12
C GLY A 75 10.65 32.98 2.84
N ASP A 76 10.23 34.06 2.19
CA ASP A 76 8.86 34.25 1.74
C ASP A 76 8.53 33.33 0.55
N TRP A 77 7.24 33.28 0.26
CA TRP A 77 6.67 32.56 -0.87
C TRP A 77 7.25 33.04 -2.21
N GLN A 78 7.60 32.08 -3.05
CA GLN A 78 8.12 32.25 -4.40
C GLN A 78 7.08 31.74 -5.39
N SER A 79 6.59 32.60 -6.26
CA SER A 79 5.67 32.20 -7.33
C SER A 79 6.45 31.67 -8.53
N PHE A 80 5.88 30.68 -9.22
CA PHE A 80 6.45 30.09 -10.42
C PHE A 80 5.38 29.88 -11.49
N SER A 81 5.82 29.88 -12.75
CA SER A 81 5.01 29.52 -13.90
C SER A 81 5.93 28.96 -14.97
N ALA A 82 5.68 27.74 -15.43
CA ALA A 82 6.52 27.10 -16.44
C ALA A 82 5.67 26.34 -17.47
N PRO A 83 5.98 26.48 -18.78
CA PRO A 83 5.36 25.67 -19.81
C PRO A 83 5.88 24.23 -19.75
N VAL A 84 4.96 23.29 -19.90
CA VAL A 84 5.22 21.85 -19.97
C VAL A 84 4.71 21.35 -21.32
N THR A 85 5.56 20.60 -22.02
CA THR A 85 5.22 19.86 -23.23
C THR A 85 5.50 18.40 -22.97
N LEU A 86 4.46 17.57 -23.11
CA LEU A 86 4.56 16.14 -22.90
C LEU A 86 5.02 15.45 -24.18
N THR A 87 5.73 14.35 -24.02
CA THR A 87 6.04 13.47 -25.15
C THR A 87 4.77 12.74 -25.64
N ASN A 88 4.76 12.32 -26.91
CA ASN A 88 3.65 11.54 -27.46
C ASN A 88 3.52 10.15 -26.81
N SER A 89 4.58 9.65 -26.17
CA SER A 89 4.58 8.39 -25.42
C SER A 89 4.11 8.54 -23.97
N THR A 90 3.81 9.77 -23.51
CA THR A 90 3.31 10.00 -22.15
C THR A 90 1.88 9.51 -22.02
N VAL A 91 1.68 8.48 -21.20
CA VAL A 91 0.36 7.96 -20.78
C VAL A 91 0.01 8.51 -19.40
N TYR A 92 0.98 8.57 -18.48
CA TYR A 92 0.79 9.10 -17.13
C TYR A 92 1.71 10.29 -16.90
N ALA A 93 1.22 11.33 -16.22
CA ALA A 93 2.02 12.47 -15.80
C ALA A 93 1.76 12.79 -14.32
N LEU A 94 2.83 12.92 -13.54
CA LEU A 94 2.78 13.24 -12.11
C LEU A 94 3.39 14.62 -11.88
N LEU A 95 2.66 15.54 -11.26
CA LEU A 95 3.26 16.72 -10.67
C LEU A 95 3.78 16.34 -9.28
N GLY A 96 5.08 16.48 -9.08
CA GLY A 96 5.75 16.13 -7.84
C GLY A 96 6.48 17.30 -7.20
N LEU A 97 6.46 17.32 -5.87
CA LEU A 97 7.35 18.10 -5.02
C LEU A 97 8.34 17.14 -4.36
N SER A 98 9.63 17.35 -4.58
CA SER A 98 10.70 16.61 -3.91
C SER A 98 11.58 17.54 -3.09
N LEU A 99 12.12 17.01 -2.00
CA LEU A 99 13.15 17.68 -1.21
C LEU A 99 14.14 16.69 -0.61
N THR A 100 15.35 17.18 -0.34
CA THR A 100 16.40 16.50 0.42
C THR A 100 17.02 17.51 1.37
N GLY A 101 17.00 17.20 2.67
CA GLY A 101 17.53 18.08 3.73
C GLY A 101 16.60 18.13 4.94
N ASP A 102 16.71 19.22 5.70
CA ASP A 102 16.05 19.41 6.99
C ASP A 102 15.16 20.65 6.97
N GLY A 103 13.85 20.47 7.09
CA GLY A 103 12.87 21.54 7.12
C GLY A 103 11.53 21.19 6.47
N THR A 104 10.75 22.22 6.18
CA THR A 104 9.43 22.13 5.54
C THR A 104 9.38 22.92 4.23
N VAL A 105 8.71 22.36 3.23
CA VAL A 105 8.37 23.03 1.97
C VAL A 105 6.87 23.01 1.81
N TRP A 106 6.29 24.17 1.52
CA TRP A 106 4.87 24.33 1.20
C TRP A 106 4.72 24.64 -0.29
N LEU A 107 3.79 23.98 -0.96
CA LEU A 107 3.37 24.23 -2.32
C LEU A 107 1.89 24.61 -2.29
N ASP A 108 1.51 25.67 -2.99
CA ASP A 108 0.16 26.23 -2.93
C ASP A 108 -0.25 26.81 -4.29
N GLU A 109 -1.54 27.11 -4.46
CA GLU A 109 -2.10 27.76 -5.65
C GLU A 109 -1.75 27.03 -6.97
N VAL A 110 -1.65 25.70 -6.92
CA VAL A 110 -1.20 24.90 -8.06
C VAL A 110 -2.28 24.87 -9.15
N ASN A 111 -1.93 25.37 -10.33
CA ASN A 111 -2.79 25.39 -11.50
C ASN A 111 -2.09 24.73 -12.70
N ALA A 112 -2.84 23.93 -13.45
CA ALA A 112 -2.41 23.30 -14.70
C ALA A 112 -3.36 23.71 -15.83
N ALA A 113 -3.11 24.87 -16.45
CA ALA A 113 -3.98 25.40 -17.49
C ALA A 113 -3.53 24.91 -18.88
N SER A 114 -4.44 24.31 -19.65
CA SER A 114 -4.19 23.98 -21.05
C SER A 114 -4.19 25.26 -21.90
N GLY A 115 -3.20 25.42 -22.77
CA GLY A 115 -3.17 26.55 -23.69
C GLY A 115 -4.36 26.49 -24.63
N SER A 116 -5.11 27.59 -24.76
CA SER A 116 -6.28 27.71 -25.63
C SER A 116 -5.91 27.38 -27.08
N ASN A 117 -6.29 26.19 -27.56
CA ASN A 117 -6.36 25.87 -28.97
C ASN A 117 -7.72 25.21 -29.25
N GLY A 118 -8.59 25.98 -29.92
CA GLY A 118 -9.77 25.56 -30.68
C GLY A 118 -10.62 24.41 -30.14
N ARG A 119 -11.75 24.74 -29.50
CA ARG A 119 -12.90 23.83 -29.42
C ARG A 119 -13.36 23.50 -30.85
N ALA A 120 -13.15 22.27 -31.30
CA ALA A 120 -14.04 21.65 -32.28
C ALA A 120 -15.04 20.81 -31.47
N ALA A 121 -16.29 21.28 -31.43
CA ALA A 121 -17.41 20.49 -30.97
C ALA A 121 -17.56 19.28 -31.89
N VAL A 122 -17.61 18.09 -31.31
CA VAL A 122 -18.17 16.91 -31.98
C VAL A 122 -19.39 16.54 -31.17
N GLU A 123 -20.54 16.99 -31.66
CA GLU A 123 -21.83 16.38 -31.35
C GLU A 123 -21.79 14.93 -31.85
N ALA A 124 -22.10 13.99 -30.97
CA ALA A 124 -22.45 12.63 -31.37
C ALA A 124 -23.89 12.39 -30.94
N GLU A 125 -24.74 12.31 -31.96
CA GLU A 125 -26.17 12.12 -31.91
C GLU A 125 -26.58 10.85 -31.15
N SER A 126 -27.68 10.99 -30.42
CA SER A 126 -28.49 9.88 -29.95
C SER A 126 -29.16 9.18 -31.13
N THR A 127 -28.85 7.89 -31.34
CA THR A 127 -29.75 7.01 -32.07
C THR A 127 -30.14 5.84 -31.17
N GLY A 128 -31.41 5.85 -30.77
CA GLY A 128 -32.03 4.79 -30.00
C GLY A 128 -32.13 3.49 -30.81
N GLY A 129 -31.79 2.39 -30.15
CA GLY A 129 -32.09 1.04 -30.59
C GLY A 129 -32.74 0.27 -29.45
N ARG A 130 -34.08 0.21 -29.45
CA ARG A 130 -34.82 -0.84 -28.74
C ARG A 130 -34.44 -2.18 -29.38
N ASN A 131 -34.08 -3.19 -28.59
CA ASN A 131 -34.50 -4.56 -28.87
C ASN A 131 -34.41 -5.48 -27.64
N GLN A 132 -35.62 -5.81 -27.18
CA GLN A 132 -36.12 -7.11 -26.72
C GLN A 132 -35.27 -7.97 -25.76
N ALA A 133 -35.83 -8.08 -24.56
CA ALA A 133 -35.67 -9.20 -23.65
C ALA A 133 -35.85 -10.55 -24.35
N ARG A 134 -34.90 -11.46 -24.10
CA ARG A 134 -35.15 -12.90 -24.14
C ARG A 134 -34.67 -13.53 -22.84
N SER A 135 -35.67 -13.88 -22.03
CA SER A 135 -35.59 -14.89 -20.98
C SER A 135 -35.16 -16.23 -21.59
N ALA A 136 -34.15 -16.87 -21.00
CA ALA A 136 -33.90 -18.30 -21.19
C ALA A 136 -33.25 -18.91 -19.95
N ASN A 137 -34.12 -19.58 -19.19
CA ASN A 137 -33.92 -20.79 -18.39
C ASN A 137 -32.68 -20.98 -17.51
N SER A 138 -32.99 -21.05 -16.22
CA SER A 138 -32.43 -21.96 -15.22
C SER A 138 -32.13 -23.35 -15.78
N GLY A 139 -30.85 -23.71 -15.81
CA GLY A 139 -30.36 -25.07 -15.92
C GLY A 139 -29.50 -25.39 -14.70
N THR A 140 -30.09 -26.10 -13.74
CA THR A 140 -29.39 -26.77 -12.64
C THR A 140 -28.43 -27.81 -13.21
N ALA A 141 -27.12 -27.55 -13.13
CA ALA A 141 -26.11 -28.57 -13.36
C ALA A 141 -25.93 -29.40 -12.06
N PRO A 142 -25.89 -30.74 -12.14
CA PRO A 142 -25.75 -31.59 -10.96
C PRO A 142 -24.37 -31.45 -10.33
N GLY A 143 -24.36 -31.38 -9.00
CA GLY A 143 -23.17 -31.23 -8.18
C GLY A 143 -22.16 -32.35 -8.45
N SER A 144 -20.96 -31.94 -8.86
CA SER A 144 -19.77 -32.75 -8.68
C SER A 144 -19.45 -32.76 -7.19
N ILE A 145 -19.70 -33.88 -6.52
CA ILE A 145 -19.15 -34.14 -5.20
C ILE A 145 -17.66 -34.38 -5.40
N THR A 146 -16.87 -33.31 -5.45
CA THR A 146 -15.44 -33.40 -5.17
C THR A 146 -15.32 -33.84 -3.72
N THR A 147 -15.04 -35.12 -3.49
CA THR A 147 -14.61 -35.60 -2.18
C THR A 147 -13.43 -34.73 -1.75
N ALA A 148 -13.61 -33.92 -0.71
CA ALA A 148 -12.53 -33.10 -0.17
C ALA A 148 -11.37 -34.05 0.15
N LYS A 149 -10.24 -33.92 -0.56
CA LYS A 149 -9.04 -34.70 -0.32
C LYS A 149 -8.69 -34.49 1.16
N GLN A 150 -8.83 -35.53 1.97
CA GLN A 150 -8.59 -35.45 3.40
C GLN A 150 -7.15 -34.98 3.63
N LEU A 151 -6.98 -33.97 4.47
CA LEU A 151 -5.65 -33.45 4.80
C LEU A 151 -4.79 -34.56 5.38
N ARG A 152 -3.62 -34.78 4.78
CA ARG A 152 -2.60 -35.68 5.34
C ARG A 152 -1.82 -34.93 6.42
N MET A 153 -1.92 -35.38 7.67
CA MET A 153 -1.06 -34.92 8.76
C MET A 153 0.38 -35.39 8.52
N LEU A 154 1.35 -34.52 8.77
CA LEU A 154 2.77 -34.82 8.57
C LEU A 154 3.48 -35.02 9.92
N PRO A 155 4.49 -35.89 10.01
CA PRO A 155 4.99 -36.39 11.29
C PRO A 155 5.96 -35.45 12.01
N VAL A 156 6.66 -34.56 11.30
CA VAL A 156 7.67 -33.68 11.90
C VAL A 156 7.01 -32.38 12.34
N MET A 157 6.91 -32.13 13.64
CA MET A 157 6.32 -30.92 14.20
C MET A 157 7.38 -29.84 14.45
N VAL A 158 7.09 -28.60 14.03
CA VAL A 158 7.91 -27.43 14.34
C VAL A 158 7.03 -26.37 14.99
N ARG A 159 7.49 -25.83 16.12
CA ARG A 159 6.78 -24.79 16.87
C ARG A 159 6.75 -23.48 16.10
N ALA A 160 5.69 -22.68 16.29
CA ALA A 160 5.60 -21.34 15.68
C ALA A 160 6.74 -20.39 16.08
N ASP A 161 7.35 -20.58 17.25
CA ASP A 161 8.47 -19.76 17.73
C ASP A 161 9.86 -20.31 17.37
N ASP A 162 9.94 -21.28 16.45
CA ASP A 162 11.21 -21.77 15.93
C ASP A 162 11.95 -20.66 15.15
N ALA A 163 13.22 -20.43 15.48
CA ALA A 163 14.02 -19.36 14.90
C ALA A 163 14.27 -19.48 13.38
N ARG A 164 13.97 -20.64 12.78
CA ARG A 164 14.06 -20.86 11.33
C ARG A 164 12.81 -20.37 10.58
N LEU A 165 11.72 -20.11 11.29
CA LEU A 165 10.52 -19.46 10.75
C LEU A 165 10.70 -17.94 10.78
N ARG A 166 10.43 -17.28 9.66
CA ARG A 166 10.50 -15.81 9.55
C ARG A 166 9.10 -15.25 9.41
N TYR A 167 8.70 -14.42 10.36
CA TYR A 167 7.47 -13.65 10.31
C TYR A 167 7.74 -12.24 9.80
N VAL A 168 7.05 -11.82 8.74
CA VAL A 168 7.16 -10.48 8.13
C VAL A 168 5.84 -9.76 8.32
N GLY A 169 5.86 -8.61 8.98
CA GLY A 169 4.67 -7.92 9.49
C GLY A 169 4.74 -7.71 11.00
N ARG A 170 3.62 -7.28 11.59
CA ARG A 170 3.53 -7.05 13.03
C ARG A 170 2.85 -8.24 13.69
N PHE A 171 3.57 -8.90 14.59
CA PHE A 171 3.11 -10.09 15.27
C PHE A 171 3.21 -9.95 16.79
N GLN A 172 2.21 -10.47 17.49
CA GLN A 172 2.23 -10.70 18.92
C GLN A 172 2.60 -12.16 19.16
N ARG A 173 3.68 -12.40 19.91
CA ARG A 173 3.99 -13.74 20.40
C ARG A 173 3.17 -14.02 21.65
N LEU A 174 2.45 -15.14 21.66
CA LEU A 174 1.69 -15.63 22.81
C LEU A 174 2.57 -16.52 23.71
N ASP A 175 2.15 -16.74 24.95
CA ASP A 175 2.90 -17.54 25.94
C ASP A 175 3.22 -18.96 25.46
N ASN A 176 2.33 -19.56 24.66
CA ASN A 176 2.53 -20.88 24.08
C ASN A 176 3.48 -20.89 22.87
N GLY A 177 3.99 -19.73 22.45
CA GLY A 177 4.86 -19.54 21.29
C GLY A 177 4.13 -19.25 19.98
N ALA A 178 2.79 -19.28 19.96
CA ALA A 178 2.02 -18.98 18.76
C ALA A 178 2.16 -17.50 18.35
N MET A 179 2.03 -17.23 17.05
CA MET A 179 2.27 -15.90 16.47
C MET A 179 0.97 -15.34 15.90
N ARG A 180 0.46 -14.25 16.51
CA ARG A 180 -0.82 -13.63 16.15
C ARG A 180 -0.64 -12.33 15.39
N CYS A 181 -1.43 -12.10 14.36
CA CYS A 181 -1.40 -10.89 13.54
C CYS A 181 -2.79 -10.49 13.02
N ALA A 182 -2.90 -9.30 12.45
CA ALA A 182 -4.14 -8.76 11.88
C ALA A 182 -3.93 -7.97 10.57
N TRP A 183 -2.81 -7.26 10.45
CA TRP A 183 -2.54 -6.41 9.30
C TRP A 183 -2.42 -7.18 7.99
N SER A 184 -2.88 -6.57 6.90
CA SER A 184 -2.71 -7.09 5.53
C SER A 184 -1.25 -7.44 5.26
N HIS A 185 -1.02 -8.46 4.42
CA HIS A 185 0.31 -8.93 4.06
C HIS A 185 1.16 -9.51 5.22
N SER A 186 0.61 -9.66 6.42
CA SER A 186 1.31 -10.42 7.47
C SER A 186 1.64 -11.82 6.96
N SER A 187 2.93 -12.19 6.99
CA SER A 187 3.44 -13.34 6.26
C SER A 187 4.29 -14.25 7.13
N LEU A 188 4.16 -15.56 6.89
CA LEU A 188 5.07 -16.57 7.39
C LEU A 188 5.92 -17.09 6.23
N VAL A 189 7.24 -17.05 6.41
CA VAL A 189 8.23 -17.47 5.43
C VAL A 189 9.10 -18.57 6.01
N MET A 190 9.36 -19.60 5.21
CA MET A 190 10.20 -20.73 5.59
C MET A 190 10.97 -21.28 4.37
N ASN A 191 12.19 -21.77 4.63
CA ASN A 191 12.97 -22.53 3.66
C ASN A 191 12.85 -24.01 4.01
N VAL A 192 12.20 -24.80 3.16
CA VAL A 192 11.84 -26.20 3.41
C VAL A 192 12.68 -27.11 2.52
N ARG A 193 13.40 -28.04 3.14
CA ARG A 193 13.96 -29.20 2.44
C ARG A 193 13.15 -30.42 2.85
N GLY A 194 12.26 -30.86 1.98
CA GLY A 194 11.29 -31.92 2.25
C GLY A 194 10.15 -31.90 1.23
N SER A 195 9.36 -32.97 1.16
CA SER A 195 8.37 -33.16 0.09
C SER A 195 7.00 -32.51 0.34
N ALA A 196 6.69 -32.13 1.59
CA ALA A 196 5.43 -31.50 1.95
C ALA A 196 5.55 -30.66 3.21
N VAL A 197 4.68 -29.66 3.33
CA VAL A 197 4.55 -28.81 4.51
C VAL A 197 3.09 -28.41 4.77
N ASN A 198 2.70 -28.46 6.04
CA ASN A 198 1.41 -27.97 6.55
C ASN A 198 1.64 -26.84 7.57
N VAL A 199 0.64 -25.98 7.78
CA VAL A 199 0.63 -24.96 8.82
C VAL A 199 -0.62 -25.07 9.67
N GLN A 200 -0.50 -24.82 10.98
CA GLN A 200 -1.65 -24.68 11.87
C GLN A 200 -2.03 -23.21 11.96
N VAL A 201 -3.31 -22.90 11.75
CA VAL A 201 -3.84 -21.54 11.84
C VAL A 201 -5.13 -21.54 12.65
N GLY A 202 -5.19 -20.66 13.64
CA GLY A 202 -6.42 -20.28 14.35
C GLY A 202 -7.02 -19.03 13.74
N ASP A 203 -8.31 -19.06 13.41
CA ASP A 203 -9.03 -17.95 12.76
C ASP A 203 -10.51 -17.90 13.15
N GLY A 204 -11.16 -16.75 12.91
CA GLY A 204 -12.61 -16.56 13.04
C GLY A 204 -13.45 -17.05 11.85
N GLY A 205 -12.81 -17.56 10.79
CA GLY A 205 -13.47 -18.13 9.61
C GLY A 205 -13.71 -17.14 8.46
N GLN A 206 -13.00 -16.00 8.45
CA GLN A 206 -13.17 -14.98 7.41
C GLN A 206 -11.87 -14.68 6.65
N ASN A 207 -10.72 -15.05 7.20
CA ASN A 207 -9.45 -14.70 6.60
C ASN A 207 -9.04 -15.67 5.50
N ARG A 208 -8.23 -15.17 4.57
CA ARG A 208 -7.66 -15.95 3.47
C ARG A 208 -6.15 -15.82 3.50
N LEU A 209 -5.48 -16.90 3.09
CA LEU A 209 -4.03 -16.96 2.93
C LEU A 209 -3.68 -17.31 1.49
N GLN A 210 -2.71 -16.63 0.88
CA GLN A 210 -2.13 -17.04 -0.40
C GLN A 210 -0.77 -17.69 -0.16
N VAL A 211 -0.57 -18.87 -0.75
CA VAL A 211 0.70 -19.61 -0.67
C VAL A 211 1.57 -19.27 -1.88
N PHE A 212 2.85 -19.04 -1.66
CA PHE A 212 3.87 -18.88 -2.68
C PHE A 212 4.93 -19.97 -2.52
N ILE A 213 5.34 -20.59 -3.63
CA ILE A 213 6.41 -21.58 -3.68
C ILE A 213 7.47 -21.08 -4.66
N ASP A 214 8.70 -20.90 -4.19
CA ASP A 214 9.81 -20.36 -4.98
C ASP A 214 9.43 -19.07 -5.73
N HIS A 215 8.78 -18.16 -5.00
CA HIS A 215 8.25 -16.87 -5.48
C HIS A 215 7.09 -16.95 -6.48
N GLN A 216 6.62 -18.15 -6.84
CA GLN A 216 5.46 -18.32 -7.70
C GLN A 216 4.16 -18.36 -6.88
N PRO A 217 3.12 -17.59 -7.27
CA PRO A 217 1.83 -17.65 -6.59
C PRO A 217 1.21 -19.03 -6.78
N GLY A 218 0.81 -19.63 -5.67
CA GLY A 218 0.09 -20.88 -5.61
C GLY A 218 -1.35 -20.67 -5.15
N LYS A 219 -1.89 -21.68 -4.47
CA LYS A 219 -3.28 -21.71 -4.02
C LYS A 219 -3.61 -20.65 -2.98
N ILE A 220 -4.88 -20.30 -2.93
CA ILE A 220 -5.49 -19.53 -1.85
C ILE A 220 -6.20 -20.50 -0.90
N ILE A 221 -6.06 -20.28 0.40
CA ILE A 221 -6.67 -21.05 1.47
C ILE A 221 -7.67 -20.15 2.17
N GLU A 222 -8.93 -20.59 2.23
CA GLU A 222 -9.97 -19.98 3.06
C GLU A 222 -9.90 -20.59 4.46
N LEU A 223 -9.72 -19.74 5.47
CA LEU A 223 -9.61 -20.19 6.85
C LEU A 223 -10.99 -20.49 7.42
N GLN A 224 -11.04 -21.51 8.27
CA GLN A 224 -12.25 -21.96 8.93
C GLN A 224 -12.24 -21.44 10.37
N ASN A 225 -13.41 -21.23 10.94
CA ASN A 225 -13.51 -20.86 12.35
C ASN A 225 -12.89 -21.95 13.24
N GLY A 226 -12.04 -21.55 14.18
CA GLY A 226 -11.28 -22.44 15.06
C GLY A 226 -9.83 -22.62 14.63
N THR A 227 -9.17 -23.63 15.20
CA THR A 227 -7.75 -23.93 14.90
C THR A 227 -7.64 -25.19 14.06
N HIS A 228 -7.11 -25.05 12.85
CA HIS A 228 -7.06 -26.11 11.86
C HIS A 228 -5.67 -26.23 11.23
N TRP A 229 -5.39 -27.42 10.69
CA TRP A 229 -4.21 -27.63 9.86
C TRP A 229 -4.57 -27.40 8.38
N TYR A 230 -3.64 -26.79 7.66
CA TYR A 230 -3.78 -26.53 6.23
C TYR A 230 -2.53 -27.01 5.50
N ASN A 231 -2.73 -27.72 4.39
CA ASN A 231 -1.61 -28.06 3.52
C ASN A 231 -1.13 -26.79 2.79
N LEU A 232 0.16 -26.50 2.85
CA LEU A 232 0.76 -25.43 2.07
C LEU A 232 1.27 -25.95 0.73
N ALA A 233 2.03 -27.05 0.77
CA ALA A 233 2.58 -27.69 -0.41
C ALA A 233 2.71 -29.20 -0.24
N GLU A 234 2.68 -29.91 -1.35
CA GLU A 234 2.94 -31.34 -1.48
C GLU A 234 3.72 -31.58 -2.77
N ASN A 235 4.38 -32.74 -2.86
CA ASN A 235 5.20 -33.13 -4.01
C ASN A 235 6.33 -32.13 -4.33
N LEU A 236 6.86 -31.47 -3.30
CA LEU A 236 8.09 -30.69 -3.41
C LEU A 236 9.27 -31.63 -3.68
N SER A 237 10.24 -31.15 -4.46
CA SER A 237 11.46 -31.92 -4.68
C SER A 237 12.27 -31.97 -3.38
N THR A 238 12.93 -33.10 -3.14
CA THR A 238 13.74 -33.33 -1.93
C THR A 238 15.24 -33.12 -2.15
N ASP A 239 15.64 -32.90 -3.40
CA ASP A 239 17.02 -32.65 -3.81
C ASP A 239 17.50 -31.23 -3.49
N ARG A 240 16.57 -30.29 -3.32
CA ARG A 240 16.83 -28.87 -3.04
C ARG A 240 15.93 -28.31 -1.95
N THR A 241 16.27 -27.10 -1.51
CA THR A 241 15.44 -26.30 -0.60
C THR A 241 14.45 -25.46 -1.40
N HIS A 242 13.19 -25.46 -0.98
CA HIS A 242 12.11 -24.64 -1.52
C HIS A 242 11.78 -23.49 -0.57
N ARG A 243 11.56 -22.29 -1.11
CA ARG A 243 11.03 -21.17 -0.31
C ARG A 243 9.51 -21.27 -0.31
N VAL A 244 8.92 -21.40 0.87
CA VAL A 244 7.47 -21.38 1.08
C VAL A 244 7.10 -20.12 1.84
N GLU A 245 6.21 -19.32 1.27
CA GLU A 245 5.71 -18.10 1.88
C GLU A 245 4.18 -18.14 1.91
N VAL A 246 3.60 -17.74 3.03
CA VAL A 246 2.15 -17.71 3.24
C VAL A 246 1.77 -16.32 3.67
N ILE A 247 1.01 -15.63 2.83
CA ILE A 247 0.64 -14.24 3.00
C ILE A 247 -0.82 -14.17 3.42
N ARG A 248 -1.12 -13.45 4.49
CA ARG A 248 -2.49 -13.03 4.80
C ARG A 248 -2.97 -12.02 3.76
N ILE A 249 -3.98 -12.39 2.99
CA ILE A 249 -4.47 -11.55 1.88
C ILE A 249 -5.69 -10.71 2.24
N THR A 250 -6.32 -10.96 3.38
CA THR A 250 -7.44 -10.17 3.94
C THR A 250 -6.95 -9.13 4.94
N GLU A 251 -7.61 -7.97 5.01
CA GLU A 251 -7.25 -6.90 5.95
C GLU A 251 -7.70 -7.15 7.39
N ALA A 252 -7.27 -6.28 8.30
CA ALA A 252 -7.57 -6.39 9.73
C ALA A 252 -9.07 -6.32 10.07
N LEU A 253 -9.90 -5.77 9.18
CA LEU A 253 -11.37 -5.78 9.28
C LEU A 253 -11.93 -7.21 9.46
N PHE A 254 -11.30 -8.21 8.85
CA PHE A 254 -11.73 -9.61 8.90
C PHE A 254 -11.20 -10.38 10.13
N GLY A 255 -10.81 -9.65 11.17
CA GLY A 255 -10.38 -10.21 12.44
C GLY A 255 -8.92 -10.70 12.45
N GLU A 256 -8.47 -11.23 13.57
CA GLU A 256 -7.09 -11.67 13.77
C GLU A 256 -6.90 -13.12 13.32
N LEU A 257 -5.66 -13.52 13.01
CA LEU A 257 -5.30 -14.93 12.86
C LEU A 257 -4.07 -15.28 13.68
N THR A 258 -3.91 -16.55 14.03
CA THR A 258 -2.81 -17.05 14.87
C THR A 258 -2.13 -18.25 14.21
N PHE A 259 -0.84 -18.16 13.93
CA PHE A 259 -0.03 -19.31 13.48
C PHE A 259 0.39 -20.15 14.69
N GLY A 260 0.03 -21.44 14.70
CA GLY A 260 0.30 -22.39 15.79
C GLY A 260 1.56 -23.23 15.61
N GLY A 261 2.09 -23.32 14.38
CA GLY A 261 3.28 -24.10 14.04
C GLY A 261 3.18 -24.69 12.63
N VAL A 262 4.17 -25.48 12.25
CA VAL A 262 4.20 -26.15 10.95
C VAL A 262 4.47 -27.64 11.11
N GLN A 263 4.01 -28.44 10.14
CA GLN A 263 4.43 -29.83 10.02
C GLN A 263 5.20 -30.04 8.72
N LEU A 264 6.21 -30.89 8.75
CA LEU A 264 6.98 -31.31 7.58
C LEU A 264 6.80 -32.81 7.34
N ALA A 265 6.95 -33.21 6.08
CA ALA A 265 7.07 -34.62 5.71
C ALA A 265 8.22 -35.30 6.48
N GLU A 266 8.19 -36.64 6.53
CA GLU A 266 9.27 -37.43 7.13
C GLU A 266 10.63 -37.06 6.52
N GLY A 267 11.64 -36.88 7.38
CA GLY A 267 12.97 -36.41 6.97
C GLY A 267 13.05 -34.93 6.57
N GLY A 268 11.92 -34.21 6.60
CA GLY A 268 11.87 -32.79 6.29
C GLY A 268 12.52 -31.92 7.36
N LEU A 269 13.20 -30.86 6.92
CA LEU A 269 13.84 -29.89 7.80
C LEU A 269 13.62 -28.46 7.31
N LEU A 270 13.69 -27.52 8.25
CA LEU A 270 13.75 -26.09 7.95
C LEU A 270 15.20 -25.63 7.92
N GLU A 271 15.50 -24.77 6.94
CA GLU A 271 16.72 -23.98 6.88
C GLU A 271 16.42 -22.55 7.29
N ALA A 272 17.44 -21.82 7.76
CA ALA A 272 17.26 -20.43 8.18
C ALA A 272 16.84 -19.55 7.00
N VAL A 273 15.82 -18.72 7.21
CA VAL A 273 15.42 -17.69 6.26
C VAL A 273 16.22 -16.43 6.55
N GLN A 274 17.05 -16.02 5.60
CA GLN A 274 17.75 -14.74 5.69
C GLN A 274 16.77 -13.58 5.48
N PRO A 275 16.80 -12.54 6.32
CA PRO A 275 15.98 -11.35 6.11
C PRO A 275 16.43 -10.62 4.84
N LEU A 276 15.48 -9.99 4.14
CA LEU A 276 15.83 -9.14 3.01
C LEU A 276 16.43 -7.82 3.53
N SER A 277 17.40 -7.30 2.81
CA SER A 277 18.10 -6.07 3.20
C SER A 277 17.27 -4.80 2.99
N ARG A 278 16.24 -4.88 2.12
CA ARG A 278 15.35 -3.76 1.81
C ARG A 278 14.02 -3.93 2.53
N ARG A 279 13.48 -2.84 3.05
CA ARG A 279 12.26 -2.82 3.84
C ARG A 279 11.36 -1.67 3.44
N ILE A 280 10.09 -1.97 3.23
CA ILE A 280 9.05 -1.00 2.87
C ILE A 280 7.97 -1.02 3.95
N GLU A 281 7.53 0.14 4.42
CA GLU A 281 6.31 0.26 5.21
C GLU A 281 5.25 0.99 4.40
N ILE A 282 4.10 0.34 4.19
CA ILE A 282 2.93 0.93 3.55
C ILE A 282 1.96 1.34 4.65
N ILE A 283 1.47 2.57 4.58
CA ILE A 283 0.50 3.17 5.49
C ILE A 283 -0.67 3.63 4.62
N GLY A 284 -1.86 3.07 4.80
CA GLY A 284 -2.94 3.40 3.89
C GLY A 284 -4.36 2.99 4.28
N ASP A 285 -5.26 3.20 3.32
CA ASP A 285 -6.68 2.85 3.42
C ASP A 285 -7.00 1.57 2.61
N SER A 286 -8.24 1.48 2.10
CA SER A 286 -8.77 0.38 1.31
C SER A 286 -7.92 0.05 0.08
N ILE A 287 -7.33 1.05 -0.56
CA ILE A 287 -6.48 0.87 -1.75
C ILE A 287 -5.24 0.06 -1.39
N SER A 288 -4.61 0.41 -0.26
CA SER A 288 -3.40 -0.27 0.23
C SER A 288 -3.70 -1.64 0.84
N ALA A 289 -4.92 -1.80 1.37
CA ALA A 289 -5.41 -3.07 1.88
C ALA A 289 -5.81 -4.08 0.78
N GLY A 290 -6.03 -3.61 -0.45
CA GLY A 290 -6.44 -4.44 -1.60
C GLY A 290 -7.94 -4.63 -1.73
N TYR A 291 -8.74 -3.72 -1.17
CA TYR A 291 -10.20 -3.76 -1.29
C TYR A 291 -10.63 -3.83 -2.76
N GLY A 292 -11.45 -4.82 -3.10
CA GLY A 292 -12.10 -4.92 -4.42
C GLY A 292 -11.17 -5.26 -5.58
N ASN A 293 -9.88 -5.55 -5.36
CA ASN A 293 -8.93 -5.79 -6.45
C ASN A 293 -9.10 -7.16 -7.15
N GLU A 294 -9.89 -8.06 -6.57
CA GLU A 294 -10.33 -9.32 -7.20
C GLU A 294 -11.82 -9.29 -7.57
N ALA A 295 -12.50 -8.15 -7.42
CA ALA A 295 -13.88 -7.99 -7.88
C ALA A 295 -13.95 -8.04 -9.41
N ALA A 296 -15.02 -8.64 -9.96
CA ALA A 296 -15.24 -8.68 -11.40
C ALA A 296 -15.80 -7.35 -11.92
N SER A 297 -16.47 -6.60 -11.04
CA SER A 297 -17.10 -5.32 -11.36
C SER A 297 -17.06 -4.36 -10.17
N GLN A 298 -17.07 -3.05 -10.46
CA GLN A 298 -17.21 -1.98 -9.46
C GLN A 298 -18.52 -2.07 -8.65
N ASN A 299 -19.51 -2.82 -9.13
CA ASN A 299 -20.80 -3.00 -8.46
C ASN A 299 -20.81 -4.20 -7.49
N ASP A 300 -19.75 -5.01 -7.47
CA ASP A 300 -19.67 -6.17 -6.59
C ASP A 300 -19.52 -5.73 -5.14
N LYS A 301 -20.14 -6.48 -4.23
CA LYS A 301 -20.03 -6.21 -2.80
C LYS A 301 -18.65 -6.58 -2.28
N PHE A 302 -18.17 -5.80 -1.32
CA PHE A 302 -16.96 -6.14 -0.61
C PHE A 302 -17.13 -7.41 0.23
N SER A 303 -16.13 -8.28 0.16
CA SER A 303 -16.04 -9.50 0.94
C SER A 303 -14.57 -9.95 0.99
N PRO A 304 -14.22 -10.94 1.84
CA PRO A 304 -12.90 -11.56 1.80
C PRO A 304 -12.51 -12.09 0.40
N LEU A 305 -13.50 -12.47 -0.42
CA LEU A 305 -13.28 -13.04 -1.75
C LEU A 305 -12.90 -11.99 -2.80
N THR A 306 -13.20 -10.72 -2.56
CA THR A 306 -12.90 -9.62 -3.48
C THR A 306 -11.66 -8.83 -3.09
N GLN A 307 -10.91 -9.30 -2.09
CA GLN A 307 -9.69 -8.67 -1.58
C GLN A 307 -8.48 -9.61 -1.68
N ASN A 308 -7.37 -9.07 -2.18
CA ASN A 308 -6.10 -9.75 -2.14
C ASN A 308 -4.91 -8.82 -1.89
N ALA A 309 -4.41 -8.80 -0.65
CA ALA A 309 -3.27 -7.99 -0.26
C ALA A 309 -1.97 -8.36 -1.02
N ALA A 310 -1.81 -9.58 -1.54
CA ALA A 310 -0.63 -9.95 -2.32
C ALA A 310 -0.61 -9.28 -3.71
N LEU A 311 -1.76 -8.82 -4.20
CA LEU A 311 -1.91 -8.10 -5.48
C LEU A 311 -1.96 -6.58 -5.33
N THR A 312 -1.69 -6.05 -4.13
CA THR A 312 -1.62 -4.59 -3.94
C THR A 312 -0.33 -4.02 -4.51
N TYR A 313 -0.36 -2.72 -4.84
CA TYR A 313 0.81 -2.01 -5.35
C TYR A 313 2.02 -2.14 -4.40
N GLY A 314 1.80 -2.10 -3.08
CA GLY A 314 2.85 -2.26 -2.07
C GLY A 314 3.50 -3.65 -2.10
N SER A 315 2.69 -4.70 -2.22
CA SER A 315 3.17 -6.09 -2.32
C SER A 315 3.84 -6.39 -3.65
N ILE A 316 3.34 -5.83 -4.75
CA ILE A 316 3.97 -5.96 -6.07
C ILE A 316 5.33 -5.25 -6.07
N ALA A 317 5.39 -4.02 -5.54
CA ALA A 317 6.62 -3.26 -5.43
C ALA A 317 7.65 -3.97 -4.54
N SER A 318 7.23 -4.53 -3.39
CA SER A 318 8.14 -5.25 -2.49
C SER A 318 8.79 -6.45 -3.17
N ARG A 319 8.00 -7.26 -3.91
CA ARG A 319 8.54 -8.37 -4.70
C ARG A 319 9.49 -7.91 -5.79
N ALA A 320 9.10 -6.88 -6.56
CA ALA A 320 9.93 -6.34 -7.64
C ALA A 320 11.27 -5.77 -7.12
N LEU A 321 11.27 -5.20 -5.92
CA LEU A 321 12.45 -4.61 -5.29
C LEU A 321 13.24 -5.60 -4.43
N GLY A 322 12.76 -6.83 -4.23
CA GLY A 322 13.36 -7.78 -3.29
C GLY A 322 13.39 -7.22 -1.86
N ALA A 323 12.25 -6.71 -1.39
CA ALA A 323 12.08 -6.08 -0.08
C ALA A 323 11.06 -6.82 0.79
N GLU A 324 11.26 -6.80 2.10
CA GLU A 324 10.20 -7.11 3.07
C GLU A 324 9.22 -5.93 3.12
N VAL A 325 7.93 -6.20 3.37
CA VAL A 325 6.92 -5.15 3.47
C VAL A 325 6.02 -5.33 4.70
N HIS A 326 5.81 -4.23 5.42
CA HIS A 326 4.76 -4.11 6.42
C HIS A 326 3.62 -3.30 5.81
N CYS A 327 2.41 -3.87 5.69
CA CYS A 327 1.24 -3.16 5.18
C CYS A 327 0.28 -2.80 6.31
N ILE A 328 0.39 -1.57 6.81
CA ILE A 328 -0.44 -1.01 7.86
C ILE A 328 -1.57 -0.25 7.19
N ALA A 329 -2.58 -1.00 6.75
CA ALA A 329 -3.70 -0.45 6.01
C ALA A 329 -5.03 -1.00 6.51
N TRP A 330 -6.06 -0.15 6.46
CA TRP A 330 -7.42 -0.53 6.83
C TRP A 330 -8.43 0.33 6.04
N SER A 331 -9.33 -0.34 5.33
CA SER A 331 -10.45 0.26 4.60
C SER A 331 -11.26 1.26 5.41
N GLY A 332 -11.56 2.42 4.80
CA GLY A 332 -12.36 3.48 5.40
C GLY A 332 -11.64 4.32 6.46
N LYS A 333 -10.36 4.07 6.74
CA LYS A 333 -9.60 4.92 7.66
C LYS A 333 -9.26 6.27 7.03
N LEU A 334 -9.39 7.29 7.86
CA LEU A 334 -9.10 8.68 7.55
C LEU A 334 -7.65 9.02 7.95
N LEU A 335 -7.15 10.15 7.48
CA LEU A 335 -6.00 10.80 8.09
C LEU A 335 -6.45 11.66 9.30
N TRP A 336 -7.63 12.28 9.22
CA TRP A 336 -8.17 13.21 10.22
C TRP A 336 -9.71 13.34 10.10
N PRO A 337 -10.45 13.79 11.14
CA PRO A 337 -10.04 13.92 12.54
C PRO A 337 -10.13 12.63 13.33
N ASN A 338 -11.18 11.85 13.04
CA ASN A 338 -11.59 10.68 13.79
C ASN A 338 -11.55 9.44 12.89
N ASN A 339 -11.61 8.25 13.48
CA ASN A 339 -11.49 6.99 12.73
C ASN A 339 -10.23 6.98 11.86
N THR A 340 -9.13 7.51 12.40
CA THR A 340 -7.91 7.71 11.62
C THR A 340 -7.04 6.48 11.67
N LEU A 341 -6.24 6.27 10.62
CA LEU A 341 -5.21 5.23 10.68
C LEU A 341 -4.16 5.58 11.75
N THR A 342 -3.92 6.86 12.02
CA THR A 342 -2.92 7.30 13.00
C THR A 342 -3.27 6.84 14.41
N GLU A 343 -4.56 6.82 14.78
CA GLU A 343 -5.04 6.32 16.08
C GLU A 343 -4.66 4.87 16.33
N ILE A 344 -4.57 4.09 15.25
CA ILE A 344 -4.28 2.66 15.31
C ILE A 344 -2.91 2.24 14.78
N TYR A 345 -2.13 3.19 14.27
CA TYR A 345 -0.86 2.89 13.63
C TYR A 345 0.10 2.18 14.57
N ASP A 346 0.13 2.50 15.86
CA ASP A 346 1.10 1.88 16.78
C ASP A 346 0.72 0.47 17.24
N GLN A 347 -0.41 -0.10 16.81
CA GLN A 347 -0.82 -1.41 17.28
C GLN A 347 -0.29 -2.57 16.45
N VAL A 348 -0.05 -3.69 17.13
CA VAL A 348 0.14 -5.00 16.49
C VAL A 348 -1.20 -5.54 16.00
N LEU A 349 -2.22 -5.42 16.86
CA LEU A 349 -3.60 -5.84 16.61
C LEU A 349 -4.48 -4.60 16.73
N PRO A 350 -4.99 -4.05 15.62
CA PRO A 350 -5.58 -2.71 15.64
C PRO A 350 -6.92 -2.58 16.36
N ASN A 351 -7.56 -3.69 16.73
CA ASN A 351 -8.71 -3.70 17.64
C ASN A 351 -8.31 -3.77 19.13
N GLN A 352 -7.03 -3.97 19.45
CA GLN A 352 -6.52 -4.11 20.82
C GLN A 352 -5.51 -3.00 21.13
N LYS A 353 -5.96 -1.99 21.88
CA LYS A 353 -5.14 -0.80 22.19
C LYS A 353 -3.90 -1.09 23.01
N ASP A 354 -3.92 -2.15 23.81
CA ASP A 354 -2.85 -2.46 24.77
C ASP A 354 -1.68 -3.23 24.14
N VAL A 355 -1.83 -3.74 22.91
CA VAL A 355 -0.79 -4.49 22.19
C VAL A 355 -0.05 -3.56 21.22
N VAL A 356 0.91 -2.82 21.76
CA VAL A 356 1.69 -1.81 21.04
C VAL A 356 2.88 -2.45 20.31
N TRP A 357 3.05 -2.08 19.05
CA TRP A 357 4.19 -2.44 18.23
C TRP A 357 5.40 -1.60 18.59
N ASN A 358 6.54 -2.25 18.81
CA ASN A 358 7.81 -1.58 19.03
C ASN A 358 8.78 -1.91 17.87
N PRO A 359 9.04 -0.98 16.94
CA PRO A 359 9.89 -1.25 15.79
C PRO A 359 11.34 -1.54 16.18
N ALA A 360 11.87 -0.91 17.23
CA ALA A 360 13.23 -1.14 17.70
C ALA A 360 13.40 -2.56 18.27
N GLN A 361 12.45 -3.03 19.08
CA GLN A 361 12.46 -4.41 19.60
C GLN A 361 12.29 -5.45 18.49
N ALA A 362 11.50 -5.13 17.46
CA ALA A 362 11.34 -5.99 16.30
C ALA A 362 12.52 -5.94 15.32
N GLY A 363 13.52 -5.08 15.57
CA GLY A 363 14.62 -4.84 14.63
C GLY A 363 14.14 -4.31 13.26
N TRP A 364 12.97 -3.65 13.23
CA TRP A 364 12.35 -3.12 12.02
C TRP A 364 12.69 -1.64 11.84
N SER A 365 13.34 -1.33 10.73
CA SER A 365 13.63 0.03 10.29
C SER A 365 13.41 0.04 8.77
N PRO A 366 12.31 0.64 8.27
CA PRO A 366 12.01 0.66 6.85
C PRO A 366 12.96 1.64 6.12
N ASP A 367 13.42 1.25 4.94
CA ASP A 367 14.17 2.16 4.05
C ASP A 367 13.23 3.16 3.37
N VAL A 368 12.01 2.71 3.08
CA VAL A 368 10.97 3.51 2.43
C VAL A 368 9.67 3.38 3.20
N ILE A 369 9.05 4.52 3.50
CA ILE A 369 7.69 4.61 4.00
C ILE A 369 6.82 5.20 2.89
N VAL A 370 5.77 4.46 2.50
CA VAL A 370 4.78 4.92 1.53
C VAL A 370 3.48 5.20 2.26
N ILE A 371 3.01 6.45 2.19
CA ILE A 371 1.71 6.84 2.74
C ILE A 371 0.75 7.03 1.57
N ASN A 372 -0.37 6.31 1.61
CA ASN A 372 -1.46 6.42 0.65
C ASN A 372 -2.78 6.48 1.43
N LEU A 373 -3.04 7.69 1.94
CA LEU A 373 -4.21 8.07 2.74
C LEU A 373 -4.77 9.38 2.17
N GLY A 374 -6.01 9.69 2.54
CA GLY A 374 -6.71 10.89 2.11
C GLY A 374 -7.97 10.57 1.31
N THR A 375 -8.06 9.41 0.65
CA THR A 375 -9.22 9.07 -0.20
C THR A 375 -10.54 9.24 0.55
N ASN A 376 -10.61 8.73 1.78
CA ASN A 376 -11.80 8.80 2.62
C ASN A 376 -12.05 10.21 3.16
N ASP A 377 -10.98 10.98 3.41
CA ASP A 377 -11.05 12.35 3.92
C ASP A 377 -11.73 13.28 2.92
N PHE A 378 -11.55 13.01 1.62
CA PHE A 378 -12.15 13.79 0.52
C PHE A 378 -13.43 13.16 -0.07
N ALA A 379 -13.89 12.02 0.44
CA ALA A 379 -15.04 11.31 -0.13
C ALA A 379 -16.35 12.11 -0.03
N GLY A 380 -16.49 12.93 1.02
CA GLY A 380 -17.65 13.81 1.25
C GLY A 380 -17.53 15.19 0.60
N GLY A 381 -16.42 15.50 -0.08
CA GLY A 381 -16.07 16.84 -0.53
C GLY A 381 -14.73 17.31 0.05
N ASN A 382 -14.34 18.56 -0.26
CA ASN A 382 -13.18 19.14 0.41
C ASN A 382 -13.52 19.42 1.87
N PRO A 383 -12.67 19.02 2.83
CA PRO A 383 -12.84 19.48 4.22
C PRO A 383 -12.68 21.01 4.28
N ASP A 384 -13.45 21.64 5.17
CA ASP A 384 -13.41 23.09 5.37
C ASP A 384 -12.17 23.51 6.17
N GLU A 385 -11.58 24.65 5.82
CA GLU A 385 -10.33 25.15 6.41
C GLU A 385 -10.46 25.51 7.89
N GLU A 386 -11.64 25.97 8.32
CA GLU A 386 -11.91 26.42 9.70
C GLU A 386 -11.82 25.29 10.74
N ASP A 387 -11.91 24.04 10.29
CA ASP A 387 -11.69 22.85 11.12
C ASP A 387 -10.19 22.52 11.33
N GLY A 388 -9.29 23.37 10.83
CA GLY A 388 -7.84 23.15 10.82
C GLY A 388 -7.37 22.31 9.62
N CYS A 389 -8.23 22.15 8.63
CA CYS A 389 -8.09 21.24 7.50
C CYS A 389 -8.09 21.98 6.15
N GLY A 390 -7.13 22.89 5.94
CA GLY A 390 -6.59 22.97 4.58
C GLY A 390 -5.99 21.59 4.21
N PRO A 391 -5.82 21.20 2.93
CA PRO A 391 -5.24 19.93 2.48
C PRO A 391 -3.77 19.76 2.88
N THR A 392 -3.50 19.90 4.17
CA THR A 392 -2.19 19.89 4.77
C THR A 392 -1.87 18.45 5.08
N LEU A 393 -1.45 17.75 4.04
CA LEU A 393 -0.78 16.47 4.20
C LEU A 393 0.60 16.75 4.84
N ILE A 394 0.66 17.00 6.16
CA ILE A 394 1.94 17.14 6.87
C ILE A 394 2.57 15.75 6.96
N LEU A 395 3.58 15.52 6.15
CA LEU A 395 4.32 14.27 6.14
C LEU A 395 5.67 14.56 6.74
N SER A 396 6.00 13.83 7.80
CA SER A 396 7.26 13.98 8.52
C SER A 396 8.09 12.72 8.34
N ALA A 397 9.26 12.84 7.72
CA ALA A 397 10.35 11.88 7.93
C ALA A 397 11.14 12.34 9.15
N GLY A 398 10.82 11.76 10.32
CA GLY A 398 11.39 12.15 11.62
C GLY A 398 10.81 13.47 12.13
N PHE A 399 9.99 13.43 13.19
CA PHE A 399 9.72 14.59 14.06
C PHE A 399 9.23 14.10 15.43
N ALA A 400 9.99 14.36 16.48
CA ALA A 400 9.49 14.32 17.84
C ALA A 400 8.91 15.71 18.19
N ASP A 401 7.57 15.79 18.30
CA ASP A 401 6.77 16.72 19.15
C ASP A 401 5.47 17.26 18.52
N ASN A 402 4.37 16.54 18.76
CA ASN A 402 3.11 17.01 19.36
C ASN A 402 2.11 15.85 19.35
N ILE A 403 1.15 15.81 20.28
CA ILE A 403 0.42 14.60 20.69
C ILE A 403 -0.33 13.85 19.55
N HIS A 404 -0.65 14.51 18.43
CA HIS A 404 -1.23 13.89 17.22
C HIS A 404 -0.26 13.70 16.04
N ARG A 405 1.01 14.10 16.19
CA ARG A 405 2.05 14.15 15.13
C ARG A 405 3.24 13.21 15.38
N ARG A 406 3.20 12.40 16.44
CA ARG A 406 4.34 11.58 16.94
C ARG A 406 4.51 10.20 16.30
N ARG A 407 3.57 9.73 15.47
CA ARG A 407 3.43 8.28 15.25
C ARG A 407 4.25 7.69 14.10
N PHE A 408 4.64 8.46 13.08
CA PHE A 408 5.40 7.93 11.93
C PHE A 408 6.89 8.31 11.94
N THR A 409 7.57 8.15 13.08
CA THR A 409 8.97 8.62 13.20
C THR A 409 9.98 7.50 12.94
N GLN A 410 10.66 7.57 11.79
CA GLN A 410 11.84 6.77 11.46
C GLN A 410 12.93 7.68 10.85
N PRO A 411 13.96 8.08 11.62
CA PRO A 411 14.91 9.13 11.22
C PRO A 411 15.72 8.85 9.94
N SER A 412 15.81 7.59 9.50
CA SER A 412 16.59 7.18 8.32
C SER A 412 15.75 6.85 7.09
N ALA A 413 14.42 6.82 7.20
CA ALA A 413 13.55 6.38 6.11
C ALA A 413 13.32 7.48 5.07
N ARG A 414 13.21 7.09 3.80
CA ARG A 414 12.68 7.97 2.74
C ARG A 414 11.16 7.89 2.76
N CYS A 415 10.48 9.04 2.71
CA CYS A 415 9.01 9.07 2.70
C CYS A 415 8.49 9.43 1.30
N SER A 416 7.62 8.60 0.76
CA SER A 416 6.90 8.86 -0.50
C SER A 416 5.41 8.89 -0.23
N VAL A 417 4.72 9.92 -0.71
CA VAL A 417 3.29 10.06 -0.47
C VAL A 417 2.53 10.22 -1.77
N MET A 418 1.48 9.42 -1.88
CA MET A 418 0.62 9.32 -3.05
C MET A 418 -0.72 9.92 -2.70
N HIS A 419 -1.16 10.90 -3.49
CA HIS A 419 -2.52 11.43 -3.41
C HIS A 419 -3.20 11.31 -4.77
N PHE A 420 -4.36 10.65 -4.80
CA PHE A 420 -5.17 10.51 -6.00
C PHE A 420 -6.28 11.55 -5.98
N ARG A 421 -6.05 12.68 -6.64
CA ARG A 421 -7.11 13.62 -7.02
C ARG A 421 -6.88 14.07 -8.46
N PRO A 422 -7.94 14.18 -9.29
CA PRO A 422 -7.86 14.93 -10.53
C PRO A 422 -7.60 16.40 -10.22
N ALA A 423 -6.59 17.01 -10.87
CA ALA A 423 -6.42 18.45 -10.82
C ALA A 423 -7.69 19.14 -11.34
N ARG A 424 -8.15 20.21 -10.68
CA ARG A 424 -9.29 21.00 -11.17
C ARG A 424 -8.94 21.56 -12.55
N THR A 425 -9.62 21.09 -13.59
CA THR A 425 -9.70 21.81 -14.87
C THR A 425 -10.77 22.89 -14.70
N HIS A 426 -10.36 24.16 -14.69
CA HIS A 426 -11.27 25.29 -14.87
C HIS A 426 -11.53 25.53 -16.36
#